data_AF-A0A2M7N4F6-F1
#
_entry.id   AF-A0A2M7N4F6-F1
#
_cell.length_a   1.000
_cell.length_b   1.000
_cell.length_c   1.000
_cell.angle_alpha   90.00
_cell.angle_beta   90.00
_cell.angle_gamma   90.00
#
_symmetry.space_group_name_H-M   'P 1'
#
loop_
_entity.id
_entity.type
_entity.pdbx_description
1 polymer ?
#
loop_
_entity_poly.entity_id
_entity_poly.type
_entity_poly.pdbx_seq_one_letter_code
_entity_poly.pdbx_strand_id
1 'polypeptide(L)' 'MEVEWGQLQLEQSTWAAPARVESIASQRLQMTLPQKEQVRFIRIEPKVRAGQP' A
#
# COMPACT_ATOMS: atom_id res chain seq x y z
N MET A 1 27.93 -8.34 -5.99
CA MET A 1 26.80 -7.42 -6.17
C MET A 1 25.46 -8.14 -6.10
N GLU A 2 25.20 -9.22 -6.85
CA GLU A 2 23.91 -9.95 -6.81
C GLU A 2 23.50 -10.51 -5.43
N VAL A 3 24.47 -10.98 -4.62
CA VAL A 3 24.20 -11.59 -3.31
C VAL A 3 23.61 -10.60 -2.31
N GLU A 4 24.13 -9.36 -2.29
CA GLU A 4 23.66 -8.30 -1.37
C GLU A 4 22.24 -7.85 -1.72
N TRP A 5 21.94 -7.77 -3.01
CA TRP A 5 20.57 -7.50 -3.49
C TRP A 5 19.60 -8.60 -3.10
N GLY A 6 20.00 -9.87 -3.23
CA GLY A 6 19.19 -11.01 -2.78
C GLY A 6 18.91 -10.97 -1.27
N GLN A 7 19.92 -10.63 -0.46
CA GLN A 7 19.74 -10.46 0.98
C GLN A 7 18.79 -9.31 1.30
N LEU A 8 18.95 -8.15 0.65
CA LEU A 8 18.08 -7.00 0.85
C LEU A 8 16.62 -7.32 0.48
N GLN A 9 16.38 -8.10 -0.57
CA GLN A 9 15.03 -8.54 -0.94
C GLN A 9 14.39 -9.44 0.13
N LEU A 10 15.15 -10.36 0.72
CA LEU A 10 14.66 -11.21 1.81
C LEU A 10 14.32 -10.37 3.05
N GLU A 11 15.19 -9.43 3.40
CA GLU A 11 14.92 -8.50 4.48
C GLU A 11 13.66 -7.69 4.19
N GLN A 12 13.56 -7.07 3.02
CA GLN A 12 12.39 -6.28 2.60
C GLN A 12 11.10 -7.09 2.69
N SER A 13 11.11 -8.36 2.24
CA SER A 13 9.93 -9.23 2.33
C SER A 13 9.51 -9.50 3.77
N THR A 14 10.48 -9.60 4.69
CA THR A 14 10.25 -9.80 6.13
C THR A 14 9.72 -8.52 6.79
N TRP A 15 10.22 -7.35 6.38
CA TRP A 15 9.73 -6.05 6.86
C TRP A 15 8.34 -5.71 6.29
N ALA A 16 8.06 -6.10 5.05
CA ALA A 16 6.79 -5.91 4.37
C ALA A 16 5.76 -7.01 4.66
N ALA A 17 6.09 -7.98 5.52
CA ALA A 17 5.17 -9.05 5.90
C ALA A 17 3.85 -8.46 6.44
N PRO A 18 2.67 -8.86 5.92
CA PRO A 18 1.39 -8.25 6.27
C PRO A 18 1.13 -8.18 7.78
N ALA A 19 1.44 -9.25 8.52
CA ALA A 19 1.27 -9.30 9.98
C ALA A 19 2.11 -8.25 10.73
N ARG A 20 3.33 -7.96 10.24
CA ARG A 20 4.19 -6.93 10.81
C ARG A 20 3.64 -5.53 10.54
N VAL A 21 3.20 -5.29 9.30
CA VAL A 21 2.59 -4.02 8.89
C VAL A 21 1.33 -3.75 9.72
N GLU A 22 0.48 -4.75 9.91
CA GLU A 22 -0.74 -4.68 10.74
C GLU A 22 -0.43 -4.36 12.22
N SER A 23 0.58 -5.03 12.80
CA SER A 23 1.02 -4.75 14.17
C SER A 23 1.50 -3.31 14.34
N ILE A 24 2.26 -2.78 13.38
CA ILE A 24 2.76 -1.40 13.45
C ILE A 24 1.61 -0.40 13.28
N ALA A 25 0.73 -0.63 12.30
CA ALA A 25 -0.43 0.22 12.03
C ALA A 25 -1.35 0.33 13.25
N SER A 26 -1.67 -0.79 13.90
CA SER A 26 -2.51 -0.82 15.09
C SER A 26 -1.82 -0.22 16.31
N GLN A 27 -0.57 -0.60 16.61
CA GLN A 27 0.08 -0.23 17.88
C GLN A 27 0.69 1.17 17.87
N ARG A 28 1.25 1.61 16.75
CA ARG A 28 1.98 2.90 16.68
C ARG A 28 1.13 4.01 16.07
N LEU A 29 0.32 3.68 15.08
CA LEU A 29 -0.50 4.66 14.36
C LEU A 29 -1.96 4.65 14.81
N GLN A 30 -2.35 3.72 15.71
CA GLN A 30 -3.71 3.60 16.23
C GLN A 30 -4.74 3.45 15.10
N MET A 31 -4.32 2.85 13.98
CA MET A 31 -5.19 2.64 12.83
C MET A 31 -6.19 1.53 13.13
N THR A 32 -7.42 1.73 12.70
CA THR A 32 -8.50 0.74 12.75
C THR A 32 -8.97 0.43 11.34
N LEU A 33 -9.54 -0.77 11.16
CA LEU A 33 -10.22 -1.08 9.90
C LEU A 33 -11.42 -0.13 9.72
N PRO A 34 -11.64 0.40 8.50
CA PRO A 34 -12.78 1.23 8.22
C PRO A 34 -14.07 0.41 8.30
N GLN A 35 -15.12 1.01 8.85
CA GLN A 35 -16.48 0.48 8.74
C GLN A 35 -16.98 0.61 7.30
N LYS A 36 -18.00 -0.16 6.95
CA LYS A 36 -18.54 -0.21 5.58
C LYS A 36 -18.98 1.18 5.11
N GLU A 37 -19.52 1.97 6.02
CA GLU A 37 -20.05 3.31 5.79
C GLU A 37 -18.94 4.35 5.50
N GLN A 38 -17.69 4.04 5.89
CA GLN A 38 -16.53 4.91 5.66
C GLN A 38 -15.86 4.65 4.31
N VAL A 39 -16.20 3.56 3.62
CA VAL A 39 -15.60 3.19 2.33
C VAL A 39 -16.31 3.95 1.19
N ARG A 40 -15.55 4.71 0.41
CA ARG A 40 -16.05 5.43 -0.77
C ARG A 40 -15.46 4.87 -2.05
N PHE A 41 -16.31 4.45 -2.97
CA PHE A 41 -15.90 4.04 -4.31
C PHE A 41 -15.80 5.26 -5.22
N ILE A 42 -14.64 5.44 -5.86
CA ILE A 42 -14.42 6.51 -6.83
C ILE A 42 -14.37 5.87 -8.22
N ARG A 43 -15.28 6.29 -9.12
CA ARG A 43 -15.20 5.94 -10.53
C ARG A 43 -14.24 6.92 -11.21
N ILE A 44 -13.11 6.41 -11.70
CA ILE A 44 -12.21 7.20 -12.51
C ILE A 44 -12.79 7.25 -13.92
N GLU A 45 -13.47 8.35 -14.24
CA GLU A 45 -13.84 8.61 -15.63
C GLU A 45 -12.56 8.94 -16.41
N PRO A 46 -12.33 8.32 -17.58
CA PRO A 46 -11.19 8.67 -18.40
C PRO A 46 -11.28 10.14 -18.78
N LYS A 47 -10.24 10.91 -18.45
CA LYS A 47 -10.12 12.30 -18.85
C LYS A 47 -10.00 12.33 -20.39
N VAL A 48 -11.12 12.56 -21.08
CA VAL A 48 -11.09 12.89 -22.50
C VAL A 48 -10.22 14.12 -22.63
N ARG A 49 -9.08 13.98 -23.31
CA ARG A 49 -8.19 15.10 -23.62
C ARG A 49 -8.97 16.06 -24.51
N ALA A 50 -9.50 17.13 -23.92
CA ALA A 50 -10.02 18.25 -24.68
C ALA A 50 -8.85 18.89 -25.44
N GLY A 51 -8.91 18.81 -26.77
CA GLY A 51 -7.98 19.47 -27.66
C GLY A 51 -6.75 18.64 -28.02
N GLN A 52 -6.89 17.79 -29.02
CA GLN A 52 -5.87 17.72 -30.07
C GLN A 52 -6.55 18.11 -31.39
N PRO A 53 -5.92 19.00 -32.18
CA PRO A 53 -6.46 19.42 -33.47
C PRO A 53 -6.60 18.24 -34.45
#